data_AF-A0A821GEC3-F1
#
_entry.id   AF-A0A821GEC3-F1
#
_cell.length_a   1.000
_cell.length_b   1.000
_cell.length_c   1.000
_cell.angle_alpha   90.00
_cell.angle_beta   90.00
_cell.angle_gamma   90.00
#
_symmetry.space_group_name_H-M   'P 1'
#
loop_
_entity.id
_entity.type
_entity.pdbx_description
1 polymer ?
#
loop_
_entity_poly.entity_id
_entity_poly.type
_entity_poly.pdbx_seq_one_letter_code
_entity_poly.pdbx_strand_id
1 'polypeptide(L)'
;MVTRRTAGLPLICLVCGDVARGINFDVMTCMPCKVFFRRHILKSDIQLQCQFNNNCQITQYTRSICSACRLNKCFAFGMNPQLIRHWSYNPLQLKHQRLLEINNNNESQLPQVC
;
A
#
# COMPACT_ATOMS: atom_id res chain seq x y z
N MET A 1 19.81 -8.75 -14.28
CA MET A 1 18.90 -7.76 -13.67
C MET A 1 19.73 -6.81 -12.81
N VAL A 2 19.76 -5.53 -13.21
CA VAL A 2 20.51 -4.42 -12.58
C VAL A 2 19.91 -4.16 -11.19
N THR A 3 20.68 -4.04 -10.10
CA THR A 3 21.36 -2.80 -9.69
C THR A 3 22.49 -3.11 -8.71
N ARG A 4 23.70 -2.66 -9.06
CA ARG A 4 24.80 -2.47 -8.11
C ARG A 4 24.29 -1.53 -7.01
N ARG A 5 24.30 -1.98 -5.75
CA ARG A 5 24.25 -1.05 -4.63
C ARG A 5 25.62 -0.37 -4.57
N THR A 6 25.69 0.86 -5.05
CA THR A 6 26.73 1.78 -4.57
C THR A 6 26.68 1.76 -3.03
N ALA A 7 27.83 1.71 -2.38
CA ALA A 7 27.97 1.71 -0.94
C ALA A 7 27.50 3.06 -0.37
N GLY A 8 26.18 3.25 -0.28
CA GLY A 8 25.52 4.36 0.40
C GLY A 8 24.98 3.92 1.75
N LEU A 9 24.82 4.86 2.68
CA LEU A 9 24.19 4.62 3.98
C LEU A 9 22.81 3.98 3.79
N PRO A 10 22.42 3.05 4.68
CA PRO A 10 21.14 2.37 4.58
C PRO A 10 19.98 3.37 4.69
N LEU A 11 19.03 3.27 3.75
CA LEU A 11 17.77 4.01 3.82
C LEU A 11 16.96 3.55 5.04
N ILE A 12 16.31 4.48 5.75
CA ILE A 12 15.62 4.21 7.01
C ILE A 12 14.10 4.35 6.85
N CYS A 13 13.35 3.42 7.44
CA CYS A 13 11.90 3.45 7.49
C CYS A 13 11.41 4.55 8.44
N LEU A 14 10.73 5.55 7.91
CA LEU A 14 10.26 6.69 8.71
C LEU A 14 9.26 6.30 9.82
N VAL A 15 8.55 5.19 9.66
CA VAL A 15 7.58 4.70 10.66
C VAL A 15 8.25 4.04 11.87
N CYS A 16 9.25 3.19 11.66
CA CYS A 16 9.76 2.30 12.72
C CYS A 16 11.29 2.26 12.86
N GLY A 17 12.04 2.95 12.00
CA GLY A 17 13.51 3.00 12.05
C GLY A 17 14.23 1.77 11.48
N ASP A 18 13.52 0.72 11.05
CA ASP A 18 14.09 -0.44 10.34
C ASP A 18 14.64 -0.04 8.96
N VAL A 19 15.44 -0.90 8.33
CA VAL A 19 15.98 -0.67 6.99
C VAL A 19 14.86 -0.59 5.96
N ALA A 20 14.75 0.55 5.29
CA ALA A 20 13.79 0.76 4.21
C ALA A 20 14.19 -0.03 2.96
N ARG A 21 13.17 -0.50 2.23
CA ARG A 21 13.35 -1.17 0.94
C ARG A 21 12.95 -0.30 -0.25
N GLY A 22 12.45 0.89 0.02
CA GLY A 22 12.03 1.88 -0.98
C GLY A 22 10.90 2.77 -0.47
N ILE A 23 10.33 3.54 -1.39
CA ILE A 23 9.13 4.35 -1.17
C ILE A 23 7.92 3.43 -1.36
N ASN A 24 7.03 3.36 -0.36
CA ASN A 24 5.76 2.65 -0.47
C ASN A 24 4.64 3.56 0.03
N PHE A 25 3.63 3.75 -0.80
CA PHE A 25 2.50 4.63 -0.50
C PHE A 25 2.99 6.04 -0.12
N ASP A 26 3.87 6.62 -0.95
CA ASP A 26 4.50 7.94 -0.83
C ASP A 26 5.52 8.12 0.32
N VAL A 27 5.82 7.07 1.09
CA VAL A 27 6.73 7.17 2.25
C VAL A 27 7.84 6.12 2.20
N MET A 28 9.07 6.54 2.52
CA MET A 28 10.22 5.64 2.67
C MET A 28 10.00 4.67 3.84
N THR A 29 9.82 3.38 3.52
CA THR A 29 9.38 2.37 4.49
C THR A 29 10.04 1.01 4.29
N CYS A 30 10.09 0.24 5.38
CA CYS A 30 10.44 -1.18 5.39
C CYS A 30 9.28 -2.05 4.89
N MET A 31 9.58 -3.30 4.50
CA MET A 31 8.57 -4.25 4.01
C MET A 31 7.47 -4.55 5.05
N PRO A 32 7.76 -4.72 6.35
CA PRO A 32 6.71 -4.94 7.36
C PRO A 32 5.72 -3.78 7.47
N CYS A 33 6.17 -2.52 7.39
CA CYS A 33 5.27 -1.35 7.44
C CYS A 33 4.44 -1.21 6.16
N LYS A 34 5.00 -1.50 4.99
CA LYS A 34 4.25 -1.58 3.72
C LYS A 34 3.07 -2.55 3.85
N VAL A 35 3.36 -3.79 4.27
CA VAL A 35 2.35 -4.86 4.33
C VAL A 35 1.32 -4.58 5.43
N PHE A 36 1.76 -4.06 6.58
CA PHE A 36 0.89 -3.63 7.67
C PHE A 36 -0.10 -2.56 7.20
N PHE A 37 0.39 -1.48 6.60
CA PHE A 37 -0.45 -0.38 6.13
C PHE A 37 -1.49 -0.87 5.12
N ARG A 38 -1.07 -1.65 4.10
CA ARG A 38 -2.00 -2.25 3.13
C ARG A 38 -3.12 -3.06 3.78
N ARG A 39 -2.79 -3.91 4.75
CA ARG A 39 -3.78 -4.76 5.44
C ARG A 39 -4.84 -3.93 6.17
N HIS A 40 -4.42 -2.86 6.85
CA HIS A 40 -5.34 -2.03 7.64
C HIS A 40 -6.18 -1.06 6.79
N ILE A 41 -5.69 -0.63 5.62
CA ILE A 41 -6.51 0.15 4.70
C ILE A 41 -7.58 -0.71 4.01
N LEU A 42 -7.28 -1.97 3.70
CA LEU A 42 -8.22 -2.89 3.05
C LEU A 42 -9.26 -3.49 4.01
N LYS A 43 -8.87 -3.70 5.27
CA LYS A 43 -9.75 -4.22 6.32
C LYS A 43 -10.19 -3.07 7.24
N SER A 44 -10.87 -2.08 6.67
CA SER A 44 -11.28 -0.85 7.35
C SER A 44 -12.20 -1.09 8.56
N ASP A 45 -12.87 -2.24 8.61
CA ASP A 45 -13.88 -2.53 9.62
C ASP A 45 -13.27 -2.91 10.98
N ILE A 46 -11.95 -3.12 11.05
CA ILE A 46 -11.25 -3.40 12.30
C ILE A 46 -10.93 -2.08 12.99
N GLN A 47 -11.72 -1.75 14.02
CA GLN A 47 -11.40 -0.65 14.92
C GLN A 47 -10.13 -0.95 15.70
N LEU A 48 -9.07 -0.19 15.44
CA LEU A 48 -7.84 -0.28 16.21
C LEU A 48 -7.91 0.63 17.43
N GLN A 49 -7.79 0.05 18.61
CA GLN A 49 -7.68 0.81 19.86
C GLN A 49 -6.28 0.60 20.47
N CYS A 50 -5.71 1.68 20.99
CA CYS A 50 -4.51 1.60 21.82
C CYS A 50 -4.89 1.09 23.21
N GLN A 51 -4.15 0.12 23.74
CA GLN A 51 -4.32 -0.39 25.11
C GLN A 51 -3.48 0.41 26.13
N PHE A 52 -2.91 1.53 25.71
CA PHE A 52 -2.04 2.41 26.49
C PHE A 52 -2.50 3.87 26.26
N ASN A 53 -1.57 4.83 26.29
CA ASN A 53 -1.88 6.27 26.26
C ASN A 53 -1.84 6.90 24.86
N ASN A 54 -2.10 6.14 23.79
CA ASN A 54 -2.00 6.58 22.38
C ASN A 54 -0.64 7.17 21.95
N ASN A 55 0.41 7.01 22.75
CA ASN A 55 1.76 7.53 22.52
C ASN A 55 2.82 6.41 22.50
N CYS A 56 2.47 5.21 22.04
CA CYS A 56 3.41 4.09 21.99
C CYS A 56 4.59 4.41 21.07
N GLN A 57 5.81 4.22 21.56
CA GLN A 57 7.01 4.33 20.75
C GLN A 57 7.06 3.19 19.71
N ILE A 58 7.08 3.56 18.43
CA ILE A 58 7.15 2.60 17.32
C ILE A 58 8.59 2.50 16.81
N THR A 59 9.25 1.36 17.09
CA THR A 59 10.58 0.99 16.61
C THR A 59 10.52 -0.34 15.85
N GLN A 60 11.65 -0.82 15.30
CA GLN A 60 11.71 -2.13 14.63
C GLN A 60 11.34 -3.29 15.56
N TYR A 61 11.53 -3.13 16.87
CA TYR A 61 11.27 -4.13 17.90
C TYR A 61 9.87 -4.01 18.51
N THR A 62 9.34 -2.79 18.63
CA THR A 62 8.07 -2.52 19.32
C THR A 62 6.86 -2.35 18.40
N ARG A 63 7.06 -2.27 17.07
CA ARG A 63 5.98 -2.06 16.08
C ARG A 63 4.88 -3.13 16.03
N SER A 64 5.05 -4.27 16.70
CA SER A 64 4.01 -5.29 16.84
C SER A 64 3.12 -5.10 18.08
N ILE A 65 3.56 -4.28 19.05
CA ILE A 65 2.88 -4.12 20.34
C ILE A 65 1.57 -3.36 20.19
N CYS A 66 1.55 -2.28 19.40
CA CYS A 66 0.36 -1.43 19.24
C CYS A 66 0.08 -1.11 17.78
N SER A 67 -0.87 -1.83 17.19
CA SER A 67 -1.34 -1.59 15.82
C SER A 67 -1.97 -0.19 15.67
N ALA A 68 -2.71 0.30 16.66
CA ALA A 68 -3.34 1.62 16.61
C ALA A 68 -2.31 2.74 16.46
N CYS A 69 -1.33 2.82 17.36
CA CYS A 69 -0.27 3.82 17.30
C CYS A 69 0.60 3.65 16.04
N ARG A 70 0.84 2.42 15.58
CA ARG A 70 1.57 2.19 14.34
C ARG A 70 0.83 2.72 13.12
N LEU A 71 -0.48 2.49 13.01
CA LEU A 71 -1.30 2.99 11.91
C LEU A 71 -1.38 4.51 11.94
N ASN A 72 -1.59 5.10 13.13
CA ASN A 72 -1.57 6.55 13.31
C ASN A 72 -0.23 7.15 12.86
N LYS A 73 0.89 6.51 13.23
CA LYS A 73 2.22 6.96 12.79
C LYS A 73 2.43 6.80 11.29
N CYS A 74 1.89 5.76 10.65
CA CYS A 74 1.89 5.63 9.19
C CYS A 74 1.23 6.86 8.53
N PHE A 75 0.03 7.25 8.98
CA PHE A 75 -0.65 8.43 8.47
C PHE A 75 0.09 9.73 8.79
N ALA A 76 0.67 9.86 9.98
CA ALA A 76 1.42 11.04 10.39
C ALA A 76 2.64 11.33 9.48
N PHE A 77 3.27 10.28 8.93
CA PHE A 77 4.33 10.42 7.92
C PHE A 77 3.82 10.57 6.48
N GLY A 78 2.51 10.58 6.27
CA GLY A 78 1.90 10.78 4.95
C GLY A 78 1.71 9.52 4.12
N MET A 79 1.63 8.32 4.74
CA MET A 79 1.32 7.11 3.97
C MET A 79 -0.07 7.23 3.32
N ASN A 80 -0.12 7.13 1.99
CA ASN A 80 -1.31 7.46 1.21
C ASN A 80 -2.23 6.25 0.98
N PRO A 81 -3.44 6.20 1.58
CA PRO A 81 -4.37 5.08 1.41
C PRO A 81 -5.02 5.01 0.02
N GLN A 82 -5.05 6.12 -0.73
CA GLN A 82 -5.66 6.15 -2.07
C GLN A 82 -4.91 5.26 -3.04
N LEU A 83 -3.57 5.18 -2.89
CA LEU A 83 -2.72 4.29 -3.68
C LEU A 83 -3.00 2.80 -3.43
N ILE A 84 -3.70 2.45 -2.34
CA ILE A 84 -4.15 1.08 -2.09
C ILE A 84 -5.53 0.88 -2.69
N ARG A 85 -6.47 1.80 -2.47
CA ARG A 85 -7.86 1.68 -2.94
C ARG A 85 -7.95 1.67 -4.46
N HIS A 86 -7.17 2.52 -5.13
CA HIS A 86 -7.13 2.58 -6.60
C HIS A 86 -6.42 1.37 -7.23
N TRP A 87 -5.48 0.73 -6.53
CA TRP A 87 -4.72 -0.45 -7.00
C TRP A 87 -5.25 -1.78 -6.46
N SER A 88 -6.34 -1.78 -5.70
CA SER A 88 -7.00 -3.01 -5.23
C SER A 88 -7.69 -3.78 -6.37
N TYR A 89 -7.61 -3.25 -7.60
CA TYR A 89 -8.05 -3.94 -8.79
C TYR A 89 -7.18 -5.17 -9.04
N ASN A 90 -7.81 -6.34 -9.02
CA ASN A 90 -7.14 -7.59 -9.33
C ASN A 90 -6.61 -7.52 -10.78
N PRO A 91 -5.33 -7.83 -11.06
CA PRO A 91 -4.80 -7.87 -12.42
C PRO A 91 -5.65 -8.74 -13.37
N LEU A 92 -6.26 -9.82 -12.84
CA LEU A 92 -7.21 -10.65 -13.58
C LEU A 92 -8.51 -9.92 -13.92
N GLN A 93 -9.02 -9.10 -12.99
CA GLN A 93 -10.20 -8.27 -13.27
C GLN A 93 -9.87 -7.19 -14.30
N LEU A 94 -8.67 -6.58 -14.31
CA LEU A 94 -8.29 -5.59 -15.33
C LEU A 94 -8.26 -6.23 -16.72
N LYS A 95 -7.72 -7.46 -16.80
CA LYS A 95 -7.72 -8.23 -18.05
C LYS A 95 -9.13 -8.56 -18.50
N HIS A 96 -10.01 -8.95 -17.57
CA HIS A 96 -11.42 -9.23 -17.88
C HIS A 96 -12.17 -7.96 -18.35
N GLN A 97 -12.02 -6.84 -17.66
CA GLN A 97 -12.63 -5.56 -18.08
C GLN A 97 -12.15 -5.10 -19.45
N ARG A 98 -10.83 -5.13 -19.73
CA ARG A 98 -10.34 -4.79 -21.07
C ARG A 98 -10.90 -5.70 -22.14
N LEU A 99 -11.08 -7.00 -21.86
CA LEU A 99 -11.71 -7.93 -22.81
C LEU A 99 -13.20 -7.60 -23.03
N LEU A 100 -13.93 -7.20 -21.99
CA LEU A 100 -15.31 -6.73 -22.11
C LEU A 100 -15.40 -5.43 -22.92
N GLU A 101 -14.49 -4.48 -22.68
CA GLU A 101 -14.41 -3.22 -23.45
C GLU A 101 -14.08 -3.47 -24.92
N ILE A 102 -13.16 -4.39 -25.23
CA ILE A 102 -12.82 -4.79 -26.60
C ILE A 102 -14.03 -5.42 -27.29
N ASN A 103 -14.76 -6.32 -26.62
CA ASN A 103 -15.95 -6.95 -27.20
C ASN A 103 -17.08 -5.94 -27.47
N ASN A 104 -17.32 -5.01 -26.55
CA ASN A 104 -18.33 -3.96 -26.74
C ASN A 104 -17.98 -3.01 -27.90
N ASN A 105 -16.69 -2.72 -28.10
CA ASN A 105 -16.24 -1.88 -29.21
C ASN A 105 -16.34 -2.58 -30.59
N ASN A 106 -16.38 -3.92 -30.60
CA ASN A 106 -16.52 -4.71 -31.82
C ASN A 106 -17.99 -4.87 -32.28
N GLU A 107 -18.99 -4.73 -31.39
CA GLU A 107 -20.41 -4.72 -31.78
C GLU A 107 -20.86 -3.40 -32.42
N SER A 108 -20.18 -2.29 -32.14
CA SER A 108 -20.45 -0.97 -32.72
C SER A 108 -19.96 -0.78 -34.17
N GLN A 109 -19.49 -1.83 -34.84
CA GLN A 109 -19.11 -1.80 -36.26
C GLN A 109 -19.88 -2.77 -37.17
N LEU A 110 -21.05 -3.29 -36.76
CA LEU A 110 -21.94 -3.90 -37.77
C LEU A 110 -22.62 -2.78 -38.56
N PRO A 111 -22.33 -2.59 -39.86
CA PRO A 111 -23.01 -1.58 -40.64
C PRO A 111 -24.51 -1.91 -40.68
N GLN A 112 -25.36 -0.92 -40.41
CA GLN A 112 -26.76 -1.01 -40.78
C GLN A 112 -26.81 -1.11 -42.31
N VAL A 113 -27.09 -2.31 -42.81
CA VAL A 113 -27.43 -2.51 -44.22
C VAL A 113 -28.95 -2.56 -44.28
N CYS A 114 -29.51 -1.50 -44.85
CA CYS A 114 -30.86 -1.46 -45.41
C CYS A 114 -31.01 -2.46 -46.55
#